data_AF-A0A350ES63-F1
#
_entry.id   AF-A0A350ES63-F1
#
_cell.length_a   1.000
_cell.length_b   1.000
_cell.length_c   1.000
_cell.angle_alpha   90.00
_cell.angle_beta   90.00
_cell.angle_gamma   90.00
#
_symmetry.space_group_name_H-M   'P 1'
#
loop_
_entity.id
_entity.type
_entity.pdbx_description
1 polymer ?
#
loop_
_entity_poly.entity_id
_entity_poly.type
_entity_poly.pdbx_seq_one_letter_code
_entity_poly.pdbx_strand_id
1 'polypeptide(L)'
;ACLLLVAVLPLLSGCRATVAGTNAMGMPFVKDTIESKYNRSIDKVAVAARETLAFNGTITSDDSVTRVLQAQVNNRRVLVRLEELEPQVTRVLVQVITKGGGSDIDLAAEMDKQIALRLK
;
A
#
# COMPACT_ATOMS: atom_id res chain seq x y z
N ALA A 1 45.21 -20.40 20.69
CA ALA A 1 44.36 -19.22 20.91
C ALA A 1 43.30 -19.19 19.81
N CYS A 2 42.03 -19.31 20.16
CA CYS A 2 40.92 -19.57 19.25
C CYS A 2 40.44 -18.25 18.61
N LEU A 3 40.39 -18.21 17.27
CA LEU A 3 39.87 -17.10 16.47
C LEU A 3 38.36 -16.91 16.71
N LEU A 4 37.97 -15.80 17.34
CA LEU A 4 36.58 -15.35 17.39
C LEU A 4 36.40 -14.17 16.43
N LEU A 5 36.16 -14.51 15.16
CA LEU A 5 35.67 -13.60 14.14
C LEU A 5 34.17 -13.37 14.41
N VAL A 6 33.84 -12.45 15.32
CA VAL A 6 32.45 -12.01 15.52
C VAL A 6 32.07 -11.12 14.34
N ALA A 7 31.55 -11.73 13.28
CA ALA A 7 30.88 -11.01 12.22
C ALA A 7 29.60 -10.39 12.80
N VAL A 8 29.67 -9.12 13.17
CA VAL A 8 28.49 -8.31 13.47
C VAL A 8 27.73 -8.16 12.15
N LEU A 9 26.75 -9.02 11.92
CA LEU A 9 25.72 -8.79 10.92
C LEU A 9 24.99 -7.50 11.32
N PRO A 10 25.07 -6.41 10.55
CA PRO A 10 24.15 -5.32 10.78
C PRO A 10 22.75 -5.88 10.50
N LEU A 11 21.94 -6.01 11.56
CA LEU A 11 20.51 -6.16 11.44
C LEU A 11 20.02 -4.89 10.72
N LEU A 12 19.95 -4.97 9.39
CA LEU A 12 19.37 -3.94 8.55
C LEU A 12 17.89 -3.84 8.91
N SER A 13 17.56 -3.10 9.96
CA SER A 13 16.22 -2.58 10.21
C SER A 13 15.94 -1.55 9.11
N GLY A 14 15.65 -2.06 7.91
CA GLY A 14 15.31 -1.27 6.75
C GLY A 14 14.01 -0.53 7.02
N CYS A 15 14.10 0.76 7.28
CA CYS A 15 13.01 1.67 6.97
C CYS A 15 12.82 1.64 5.45
N ARG A 16 11.67 1.14 4.97
CA ARG A 16 11.26 1.18 3.56
C ARG A 16 10.32 2.35 3.31
N ALA A 17 10.47 3.01 2.17
CA ALA A 17 9.49 3.99 1.72
C ALA A 17 8.16 3.29 1.41
N THR A 18 7.07 3.86 1.90
CA THR A 18 5.70 3.45 1.58
C THR A 18 5.18 4.25 0.40
N VAL A 19 4.10 3.78 -0.23
CA VAL A 19 3.39 4.55 -1.27
C VAL A 19 2.86 5.90 -0.74
N ALA A 20 2.74 6.04 0.59
CA ALA A 20 2.42 7.28 1.28
C ALA A 20 3.61 8.22 1.48
N GLY A 21 4.81 7.87 1.00
CA GLY A 21 6.05 8.63 1.24
C GLY A 21 6.60 8.52 2.67
N THR A 22 5.94 7.77 3.56
CA THR A 22 6.41 7.53 4.93
C THR A 22 7.34 6.32 5.01
N ASN A 23 8.23 6.28 6.00
CA ASN A 23 9.08 5.12 6.23
C ASN A 23 8.35 4.08 7.12
N ALA A 24 8.22 2.85 6.64
CA ALA A 24 7.73 1.71 7.42
C ALA A 24 8.83 0.67 7.60
N MET A 25 8.83 -0.04 8.73
CA MET A 25 9.80 -1.11 8.97
C MET A 25 9.54 -2.30 8.05
N GLY A 26 10.54 -2.80 7.30
CA GLY A 26 10.54 -4.16 6.76
C GLY A 26 11.59 -4.45 5.67
N MET A 27 11.51 -5.63 5.04
CA MET A 27 12.55 -6.12 4.14
C MET A 27 12.60 -5.33 2.82
N PRO A 28 13.73 -4.73 2.44
CA PRO A 28 13.85 -3.85 1.27
C PRO A 28 13.78 -4.56 -0.09
N PHE A 29 13.72 -5.90 -0.14
CA PHE A 29 13.84 -6.69 -1.39
C PHE A 29 12.56 -7.42 -1.81
N VAL A 30 11.41 -7.16 -1.16
CA VAL A 30 10.14 -7.83 -1.50
C VAL A 30 9.19 -6.84 -2.16
N LYS A 31 8.63 -7.21 -3.32
CA LYS A 31 7.56 -6.44 -3.97
C LYS A 31 6.35 -6.44 -3.04
N ASP A 32 6.03 -5.28 -2.46
CA ASP A 32 5.05 -5.13 -1.39
C ASP A 32 3.79 -4.35 -1.81
N THR A 33 3.71 -4.01 -3.09
CA THR A 33 2.70 -3.14 -3.67
C THR A 33 2.09 -3.80 -4.91
N ILE A 34 0.76 -3.81 -4.97
CA ILE A 34 -0.01 -4.16 -6.17
C ILE A 34 -0.23 -2.89 -6.98
N GLU A 35 0.10 -2.97 -8.27
CA GLU A 35 -0.09 -1.88 -9.22
C GLU A 35 -1.12 -2.28 -10.27
N SER A 36 -2.13 -1.45 -10.44
CA SER A 36 -3.17 -1.62 -11.45
C SER A 36 -3.44 -0.30 -12.18
N LYS A 37 -3.91 -0.39 -13.42
CA LYS A 37 -4.31 0.77 -14.23
C LYS A 37 -5.77 0.62 -14.63
N TYR A 38 -6.57 1.61 -14.29
CA TYR A 38 -7.98 1.66 -14.61
C TYR A 38 -8.22 2.72 -15.68
N ASN A 39 -8.94 2.34 -16.74
CA ASN A 39 -9.38 3.27 -17.78
C ASN A 39 -10.62 4.06 -17.30
N ARG A 40 -10.47 4.76 -16.18
CA ARG A 40 -11.45 5.65 -15.54
C ARG A 40 -10.73 6.90 -15.02
N SER A 41 -11.45 8.03 -14.95
CA SER A 41 -10.95 9.26 -14.34
C SER A 41 -10.62 9.07 -12.86
N ILE A 42 -9.67 9.86 -12.36
CA ILE A 42 -9.19 9.74 -10.99
C ILE A 42 -10.30 9.93 -9.95
N ASP A 43 -11.28 10.80 -10.22
CA ASP A 43 -12.41 11.04 -9.32
C ASP A 43 -13.26 9.78 -9.12
N LYS A 44 -13.55 9.06 -10.22
CA LYS A 44 -14.31 7.80 -10.15
C LYS A 44 -13.54 6.73 -9.37
N VAL A 45 -12.23 6.66 -9.61
CA VAL A 45 -11.34 5.71 -8.92
C VAL A 45 -11.20 6.06 -7.44
N ALA A 46 -11.14 7.33 -7.09
CA ALA A 46 -11.08 7.78 -5.70
C ALA A 46 -12.36 7.45 -4.93
N VAL A 47 -13.54 7.60 -5.56
CA VAL A 47 -14.81 7.18 -4.96
C VAL A 47 -14.84 5.66 -4.74
N ALA A 48 -14.52 4.86 -5.76
CA ALA A 48 -14.50 3.41 -5.64
C ALA A 48 -13.49 2.90 -4.59
N ALA A 49 -12.33 3.56 -4.50
CA ALA A 49 -11.31 3.27 -3.49
C ALA A 49 -11.80 3.59 -2.08
N ARG A 50 -12.40 4.77 -1.86
CA ARG A 50 -13.02 5.12 -0.56
C ARG A 50 -14.08 4.12 -0.14
N GLU A 51 -15.00 3.77 -1.04
CA GLU A 51 -16.06 2.80 -0.75
C GLU A 51 -15.48 1.41 -0.42
N THR A 52 -14.45 0.98 -1.14
CA THR A 52 -13.77 -0.28 -0.85
C THR A 52 -13.14 -0.27 0.53
N LEU A 53 -12.40 0.79 0.87
CA LEU A 53 -11.73 0.89 2.17
C LEU A 53 -12.72 1.02 3.33
N ALA A 54 -13.79 1.82 3.15
CA ALA A 54 -14.85 1.98 4.15
C ALA A 54 -15.67 0.70 4.34
N PHE A 55 -15.81 -0.13 3.31
CA PHE A 55 -16.50 -1.42 3.41
C PHE A 55 -15.70 -2.46 4.20
N ASN A 56 -14.37 -2.50 4.00
CA ASN A 56 -13.51 -3.52 4.62
C ASN A 56 -12.95 -3.09 6.00
N GLY A 57 -13.01 -1.81 6.34
CA GLY A 57 -12.46 -1.32 7.60
C GLY A 57 -12.70 0.17 7.85
N THR A 58 -11.80 0.79 8.60
CA THR A 58 -11.92 2.20 9.01
C THR A 58 -10.90 3.05 8.27
N ILE A 59 -11.35 4.05 7.53
CA ILE A 59 -10.47 5.05 6.92
C ILE A 59 -9.81 5.87 8.03
N THR A 60 -8.49 5.90 8.04
CA THR A 60 -7.68 6.63 9.02
C THR A 60 -7.12 7.94 8.47
N SER A 61 -7.01 8.06 7.15
CA SER A 61 -6.57 9.28 6.46
C SER A 61 -7.06 9.27 5.02
N ASP A 62 -7.53 10.42 4.54
CA ASP A 62 -7.82 10.70 3.13
C ASP A 62 -7.10 12.01 2.79
N ASP A 63 -5.93 11.89 2.16
CA ASP A 63 -5.12 13.03 1.77
C ASP A 63 -5.28 13.30 0.28
N SER A 64 -6.00 14.38 -0.03
CA SER A 64 -6.26 14.84 -1.40
C SER A 64 -5.03 15.45 -2.07
N VAL A 65 -4.04 15.92 -1.30
CA VAL A 65 -2.81 16.53 -1.80
C VAL A 65 -1.84 15.45 -2.26
N THR A 66 -1.58 14.45 -1.41
CA THR A 66 -0.72 13.32 -1.78
C THR A 66 -1.44 12.25 -2.60
N ARG A 67 -2.78 12.33 -2.67
CA ARG A 67 -3.68 11.36 -3.31
C ARG A 67 -3.51 9.96 -2.73
N VAL A 68 -3.42 9.91 -1.41
CA VAL A 68 -3.21 8.67 -0.65
C VAL A 68 -4.36 8.50 0.33
N LEU A 69 -5.06 7.39 0.18
CA LEU A 69 -6.05 6.90 1.13
C LEU A 69 -5.39 5.90 2.07
N GLN A 70 -5.66 6.01 3.36
CA GLN A 70 -5.19 5.08 4.37
C GLN A 70 -6.35 4.53 5.16
N ALA A 71 -6.34 3.23 5.41
CA ALA A 71 -7.33 2.58 6.23
C ALA A 71 -6.72 1.47 7.09
N GLN A 72 -7.39 1.19 8.20
CA GLN A 72 -7.16 0.00 9.00
C GLN A 72 -8.15 -1.10 8.63
N VAL A 73 -7.61 -2.24 8.19
CA VAL A 73 -8.37 -3.44 7.83
C VAL A 73 -7.73 -4.64 8.55
N ASN A 74 -8.48 -5.34 9.39
CA ASN A 74 -8.01 -6.56 10.09
C ASN A 74 -6.63 -6.40 10.79
N ASN A 75 -6.42 -5.30 11.52
CA ASN A 75 -5.15 -4.93 12.17
C ASN A 75 -3.95 -4.75 11.21
N ARG A 76 -4.22 -4.52 9.92
CA ARG A 76 -3.23 -4.20 8.88
C ARG A 76 -3.52 -2.81 8.31
N ARG A 77 -2.46 -2.07 8.00
CA ARG A 77 -2.55 -0.73 7.42
C ARG A 77 -2.57 -0.87 5.91
N VAL A 78 -3.66 -0.45 5.29
CA VAL A 78 -3.84 -0.40 3.84
C VAL A 78 -3.58 1.02 3.37
N LEU A 79 -2.71 1.16 2.38
CA LEU A 79 -2.37 2.42 1.73
C LEU A 79 -2.75 2.29 0.25
N VAL A 80 -3.56 3.22 -0.25
CA VAL A 80 -3.97 3.28 -1.65
C VAL A 80 -3.53 4.62 -2.21
N ARG A 81 -2.56 4.62 -3.12
CA ARG A 81 -2.13 5.83 -3.84
C ARG A 81 -2.76 5.86 -5.22
N LEU A 82 -3.27 7.03 -5.60
CA LEU A 82 -3.88 7.27 -6.90
C LEU A 82 -3.01 8.22 -7.72
N GLU A 83 -2.65 7.80 -8.93
CA GLU A 83 -1.85 8.56 -9.87
C GLU A 83 -2.63 8.72 -11.18
N GLU A 84 -2.88 9.95 -11.58
CA GLU A 84 -3.47 10.25 -12.88
C GLU A 84 -2.36 10.11 -13.95
N LEU A 85 -2.51 9.14 -14.85
CA LEU A 85 -1.60 8.98 -15.99
C LEU A 85 -2.10 9.77 -17.19
N GLU A 86 -3.40 9.67 -17.45
CA GLU A 86 -4.13 10.39 -18.50
C GLU A 86 -5.51 10.78 -17.94
N PRO A 87 -6.24 11.73 -18.55
CA PRO A 87 -7.54 12.19 -18.03
C PRO A 87 -8.58 11.07 -17.81
N GLN A 88 -8.42 9.94 -18.50
CA GLN A 88 -9.27 8.77 -18.38
C GLN A 88 -8.49 7.52 -17.93
N VAL A 89 -7.21 7.62 -17.58
CA VAL A 89 -6.41 6.49 -17.12
C VAL A 89 -5.76 6.83 -15.78
N THR A 90 -6.16 6.09 -14.76
CA THR A 90 -5.65 6.23 -13.40
C THR A 90 -4.88 4.98 -13.00
N ARG A 91 -3.66 5.16 -12.52
CA ARG A 91 -2.86 4.13 -11.86
C ARG A 91 -3.19 4.10 -10.36
N VAL A 92 -3.34 2.90 -9.83
CA VAL A 92 -3.63 2.63 -8.43
C VAL A 92 -2.53 1.76 -7.87
N LEU A 93 -1.95 2.20 -6.77
CA LEU A 93 -0.94 1.47 -6.02
C LEU A 93 -1.53 1.10 -4.66
N VAL A 94 -1.69 -0.20 -4.41
CA VAL A 94 -2.20 -0.74 -3.15
C VAL A 94 -1.06 -1.40 -2.40
N GLN A 95 -0.75 -0.90 -1.22
CA GLN A 95 0.26 -1.45 -0.32
C GLN A 95 -0.40 -1.81 1.00
N VAL A 96 -0.05 -2.97 1.57
CA VAL A 96 -0.54 -3.39 2.88
C VAL A 96 0.62 -3.70 3.79
N ILE A 97 0.57 -3.15 5.00
CA ILE A 97 1.60 -3.26 6.03
C ILE A 97 0.97 -3.93 7.24
N THR A 98 1.52 -5.09 7.60
CA THR A 98 1.12 -5.82 8.80
C THR A 98 1.67 -5.14 10.06
N LYS A 99 1.11 -5.47 11.22
CA LYS A 99 1.59 -4.95 12.53
C LYS A 99 3.08 -5.21 12.76
N GLY A 100 3.63 -6.32 12.23
CA GLY A 100 5.05 -6.67 12.33
C GLY A 100 5.95 -6.04 11.26
N GLY A 101 5.43 -5.11 10.45
CA GLY A 101 6.18 -4.49 9.35
C GLY A 101 6.28 -5.35 8.08
N GLY A 102 5.79 -6.59 8.08
CA GLY A 102 5.68 -7.40 6.86
C GLY A 102 4.70 -6.81 5.84
N SER A 103 4.80 -7.24 4.59
CA SER A 103 3.84 -6.94 3.53
C SER A 103 2.74 -8.01 3.47
N ASP A 104 1.57 -7.63 2.97
CA ASP A 104 0.47 -8.56 2.74
C ASP A 104 -0.10 -8.37 1.33
N ILE A 105 0.45 -9.15 0.40
CA ILE A 105 0.12 -9.04 -1.02
C ILE A 105 -1.26 -9.60 -1.33
N ASP A 106 -1.71 -10.61 -0.58
CA ASP A 106 -3.03 -11.20 -0.80
C ASP A 106 -4.13 -10.20 -0.47
N LEU A 107 -4.02 -9.51 0.66
CA LEU A 107 -4.96 -8.44 1.02
C LEU A 107 -4.84 -7.26 0.05
N ALA A 108 -3.64 -6.89 -0.38
CA ALA A 108 -3.46 -5.83 -1.38
C ALA A 108 -4.17 -6.16 -2.71
N ALA A 109 -4.02 -7.40 -3.20
CA ALA A 109 -4.66 -7.86 -4.42
C ALA A 109 -6.17 -7.99 -4.27
N GLU A 110 -6.67 -8.38 -3.09
CA GLU A 110 -8.10 -8.40 -2.81
C GLU A 110 -8.69 -6.98 -2.85
N MET A 111 -8.05 -6.01 -2.19
CA MET A 111 -8.50 -4.61 -2.21
C MET A 111 -8.51 -4.06 -3.64
N ASP A 112 -7.46 -4.33 -4.42
CA ASP A 112 -7.40 -3.91 -5.83
C ASP A 112 -8.57 -4.49 -6.65
N LYS A 113 -8.83 -5.80 -6.54
CA LYS A 113 -9.98 -6.45 -7.20
C LYS A 113 -11.31 -5.84 -6.76
N GLN A 114 -11.47 -5.57 -5.47
CA GLN A 114 -12.68 -4.96 -4.95
C GLN A 114 -12.90 -3.52 -5.46
N ILE A 115 -11.82 -2.75 -5.65
CA ILE A 115 -11.87 -1.44 -6.31
C ILE A 115 -12.33 -1.62 -7.76
N ALA A 116 -11.72 -2.55 -8.50
CA ALA A 116 -12.11 -2.84 -9.88
C ALA A 116 -13.59 -3.22 -10.01
N LEU A 117 -14.13 -4.01 -9.08
CA LEU A 117 -15.54 -4.42 -9.07
C LEU A 117 -16.52 -3.26 -8.82
N ARG A 118 -16.09 -2.20 -8.11
CA ARG A 118 -16.88 -1.00 -7.86
C ARG A 118 -16.77 0.05 -8.97
N LEU A 119 -15.83 -0.11 -9.89
CA LEU A 119 -15.64 0.75 -11.07
C LEU A 119 -16.55 0.41 -12.26
N LYS A 120 -17.47 -0.55 -12.09
CA LYS A 120 -18.41 -1.00 -13.12
C LYS A 120 -19.18 0.15 -13.77
#